data_AF-A0A0P9ASV2-F1
#
_entry.id   AF-A0A0P9ASV2-F1
#
_cell.length_a   1.000
_cell.length_b   1.000
_cell.length_c   1.000
_cell.angle_alpha   90.00
_cell.angle_beta   90.00
_cell.angle_gamma   90.00
#
_symmetry.space_group_name_H-M   'P 1'
#
loop_
_entity.id
_entity.type
_entity.pdbx_description
1 polymer ?
#
loop_
_entity_poly.entity_id
_entity_poly.type
_entity_poly.pdbx_seq_one_letter_code
_entity_poly.pdbx_strand_id
1 'polypeptide(L)'
;MKAVIAIAATLMLAGCASNGLSSRPASCAKPDSEQELALNLADSMADEGRLYASLANLEGMPDSLVQVRLRKARVLRLMGRSGDAQPLYESLLGTCLAAEGELGLGQLAAAKNDNASAATHLERAVQMAPTDDRMRNDLGVVYLNQHRIPEARFEFMTAMELKQANTLAALNMVTLLIYQDNWKSAAELVTRADLSPKQVVEAQTRAEKLKASAKKVVAADGNRKAEVADASTSASK
;
A
#
# COMPACT_ATOMS: atom_id res chain seq x y z
N MET A 1 -51.56 -51.08 -45.43
CA MET A 1 -52.31 -49.87 -45.01
C MET A 1 -51.40 -49.12 -44.03
N LYS A 2 -50.73 -48.05 -44.49
CA LYS A 2 -50.96 -46.63 -44.13
C LYS A 2 -50.70 -46.38 -42.62
N ALA A 3 -49.83 -45.49 -42.16
CA ALA A 3 -49.13 -44.38 -42.79
C ALA A 3 -47.84 -44.05 -42.03
N VAL A 4 -46.88 -43.51 -42.80
CA VAL A 4 -45.64 -42.87 -42.38
C VAL A 4 -45.97 -41.51 -41.76
N ILE A 5 -45.40 -41.18 -40.60
CA ILE A 5 -45.27 -39.79 -40.12
C ILE A 5 -43.84 -39.62 -39.60
N ALA A 6 -43.06 -38.86 -40.37
CA ALA A 6 -41.77 -38.34 -40.00
C ALA A 6 -41.96 -37.18 -39.02
N ILE A 7 -41.20 -37.16 -37.92
CA ILE A 7 -41.05 -35.98 -37.07
C ILE A 7 -39.56 -35.66 -36.97
N ALA A 8 -39.29 -34.41 -37.32
CA ALA A 8 -37.99 -33.80 -37.51
C ALA A 8 -37.20 -33.63 -36.21
N ALA A 9 -35.89 -33.54 -36.41
CA ALA A 9 -34.83 -33.35 -35.44
C ALA A 9 -35.00 -32.12 -34.54
N THR A 10 -34.62 -32.29 -33.27
CA THR A 10 -34.10 -31.20 -32.42
C THR A 10 -32.90 -31.72 -31.63
N LEU A 11 -31.70 -31.30 -32.07
CA LEU A 11 -30.47 -31.37 -31.28
C LEU A 11 -30.58 -30.41 -30.10
N MET A 12 -30.46 -30.92 -28.88
CA MET A 12 -30.20 -30.12 -27.68
C MET A 12 -28.73 -30.29 -27.29
N LEU A 13 -27.89 -29.37 -27.76
CA LEU A 13 -26.56 -29.12 -27.19
C LEU A 13 -26.75 -28.16 -26.02
N ALA A 14 -26.76 -28.68 -24.79
CA ALA A 14 -26.67 -27.87 -23.58
C ALA A 14 -25.20 -27.73 -23.19
N GLY A 15 -24.54 -26.72 -23.76
CA GLY A 15 -23.29 -26.17 -23.26
C GLY A 15 -23.54 -24.83 -22.59
N CYS A 16 -23.34 -24.74 -21.28
CA CYS A 16 -23.14 -23.47 -20.58
C CYS A 16 -21.92 -23.60 -19.66
N ALA A 17 -20.75 -23.28 -20.21
CA ALA A 17 -19.64 -22.74 -19.44
C ALA A 17 -19.84 -21.21 -19.37
N SER A 18 -20.19 -20.68 -18.21
CA SER A 18 -19.86 -19.31 -17.82
C SER A 18 -20.35 -19.06 -16.39
N ASN A 19 -19.43 -18.93 -15.44
CA ASN A 19 -19.61 -18.06 -14.28
C ASN A 19 -18.24 -17.48 -13.94
N GLY A 20 -17.68 -16.73 -14.89
CA GLY A 20 -16.75 -15.67 -14.54
C GLY A 20 -17.59 -14.57 -13.89
N LEU A 21 -17.65 -14.57 -12.56
CA LEU A 21 -18.16 -13.43 -11.80
C LEU A 21 -17.21 -12.25 -12.10
N SER A 22 -17.57 -11.44 -13.09
CA SER A 22 -17.07 -10.08 -13.20
C SER A 22 -17.57 -9.31 -11.98
N SER A 23 -16.79 -9.32 -10.91
CA SER A 23 -16.95 -8.39 -9.78
C SER A 23 -16.59 -7.00 -10.27
N ARG A 24 -17.55 -6.30 -10.89
CA ARG A 24 -17.46 -4.84 -10.95
C ARG A 24 -17.34 -4.35 -9.50
N PRO A 25 -16.35 -3.52 -9.15
CA PRO A 25 -16.29 -2.96 -7.81
C PRO A 25 -17.62 -2.23 -7.56
N ALA A 26 -18.30 -2.60 -6.47
CA ALA A 26 -19.56 -1.99 -6.08
C ALA A 26 -19.30 -0.49 -5.91
N SER A 27 -19.82 0.36 -6.79
CA SER A 27 -19.58 1.81 -6.68
C SER A 27 -20.13 2.32 -5.35
N CYS A 28 -19.34 3.09 -4.60
CA CYS A 28 -19.86 3.74 -3.39
C CYS A 28 -20.95 4.76 -3.74
N ALA A 29 -21.87 4.96 -2.82
CA ALA A 29 -22.77 6.10 -2.86
C ALA A 29 -21.93 7.39 -2.93
N LYS A 30 -22.23 8.25 -3.90
CA LYS A 30 -21.56 9.53 -4.04
C LYS A 30 -22.09 10.49 -2.95
N PRO A 31 -21.22 11.21 -2.24
CA PRO A 31 -21.65 12.27 -1.33
C PRO A 31 -22.45 13.35 -2.09
N ASP A 32 -23.41 13.98 -1.42
CA ASP A 32 -24.02 15.20 -1.94
C ASP A 32 -23.04 16.39 -1.88
N SER A 33 -23.43 17.54 -2.43
CA SER A 33 -22.55 18.71 -2.52
C SER A 33 -22.12 19.27 -1.16
N GLU A 34 -22.96 19.19 -0.13
CA GLU A 34 -22.64 19.66 1.21
C GLU A 34 -21.66 18.71 1.88
N GLN A 35 -21.90 17.40 1.75
CA GLN A 35 -21.00 16.36 2.24
C GLN A 35 -19.65 16.43 1.52
N GLU A 36 -19.62 16.62 0.20
CA GLU A 36 -18.38 16.75 -0.57
C GLU A 36 -17.57 17.98 -0.12
N LEU A 37 -18.23 19.11 0.13
CA LEU A 37 -17.59 20.30 0.68
C LEU A 37 -16.98 20.04 2.06
N ALA A 38 -17.73 19.39 2.96
CA ALA A 38 -17.23 19.05 4.29
C ALA A 38 -16.02 18.09 4.23
N LEU A 39 -16.08 17.06 3.39
CA LEU A 39 -14.97 16.11 3.20
C LEU A 39 -13.70 16.81 2.67
N ASN A 40 -13.85 17.72 1.70
CA ASN A 40 -12.72 18.49 1.15
C ASN A 40 -12.12 19.45 2.19
N LEU A 41 -12.97 20.08 3.01
CA LEU A 41 -12.52 20.91 4.12
C LEU A 41 -11.73 20.07 5.15
N ALA A 42 -12.22 18.88 5.50
CA ALA A 42 -11.50 17.96 6.37
C ALA A 42 -10.13 17.57 5.80
N ASP A 43 -10.04 17.28 4.50
CA ASP A 43 -8.78 16.96 3.83
C ASP A 43 -7.80 18.15 3.88
N SER A 44 -8.24 19.37 3.55
CA SER A 44 -7.41 20.59 3.63
C SER A 44 -6.87 20.81 5.03
N MET A 45 -7.72 20.69 6.05
CA MET A 45 -7.30 20.82 7.45
C MET A 45 -6.26 19.76 7.83
N ALA A 46 -6.42 18.52 7.36
CA ALA A 46 -5.46 17.46 7.64
C ALA A 46 -4.11 17.70 6.95
N ASP A 47 -4.14 18.14 5.69
CA ASP A 47 -2.93 18.41 4.89
C ASP A 47 -2.15 19.63 5.43
N GLU A 48 -2.84 20.59 6.06
CA GLU A 48 -2.25 21.71 6.81
C GLU A 48 -1.75 21.31 8.21
N GLY A 49 -1.93 20.05 8.62
CA GLY A 49 -1.54 19.55 9.95
C GLY A 49 -2.53 19.88 11.08
N ARG A 50 -3.69 20.48 10.76
CA ARG A 50 -4.77 20.79 11.71
C ARG A 50 -5.65 19.56 11.97
N LEU A 51 -5.04 18.46 12.42
CA LEU A 51 -5.68 17.14 12.55
C LEU A 51 -6.90 17.13 13.48
N TYR A 52 -6.86 17.84 14.60
CA TYR A 52 -8.01 17.93 15.52
C TYR A 52 -9.22 18.63 14.90
N ALA A 53 -8.98 19.69 14.12
CA ALA A 53 -10.06 20.41 13.43
C ALA A 53 -10.65 19.56 12.29
N SER A 54 -9.79 18.85 11.55
CA SER A 54 -10.20 17.86 10.56
C SER A 54 -11.11 16.79 11.17
N LEU A 55 -10.70 16.19 12.29
CA LEU A 55 -11.48 15.17 12.98
C LEU A 55 -12.83 15.72 13.47
N ALA A 56 -12.85 16.89 14.12
CA ALA A 56 -14.08 17.51 14.61
C ALA A 56 -15.07 17.81 13.48
N ASN A 57 -14.60 18.22 12.30
CA ASN A 57 -15.44 18.40 11.12
C ASN A 57 -16.07 17.09 10.67
N LEU A 58 -15.28 16.00 10.62
CA LEU A 58 -15.75 14.67 10.23
C LEU A 58 -16.71 14.04 11.26
N GLU A 59 -16.58 14.37 12.55
CA GLU A 59 -17.46 13.86 13.62
C GLU A 59 -18.91 14.32 13.45
N GLY A 60 -19.15 15.47 12.81
CA GLY A 60 -20.49 15.94 12.46
C GLY A 60 -21.12 15.22 11.25
N MET A 61 -20.39 14.33 10.57
CA MET A 61 -20.83 13.67 9.35
C MET A 61 -21.31 12.22 9.59
N PRO A 62 -22.23 11.69 8.75
CA PRO A 62 -22.72 10.32 8.90
C PRO A 62 -21.65 9.25 8.65
N ASP A 63 -21.45 8.34 9.60
CA ASP A 63 -20.54 7.19 9.45
C ASP A 63 -21.03 6.14 8.42
N SER A 64 -22.30 6.24 7.98
CA SER A 64 -22.81 5.45 6.86
C SER A 64 -22.09 5.77 5.55
N LEU A 65 -21.54 6.99 5.41
CA LEU A 65 -20.69 7.38 4.30
C LEU A 65 -19.29 6.77 4.47
N VAL A 66 -18.97 5.81 3.62
CA VAL A 66 -17.67 5.15 3.57
C VAL A 66 -16.50 6.13 3.41
N GLN A 67 -16.72 7.25 2.72
CA GLN A 67 -15.75 8.33 2.55
C GLN A 67 -15.41 9.06 3.87
N VAL A 68 -16.38 9.18 4.79
CA VAL A 68 -16.18 9.75 6.13
C VAL A 68 -15.31 8.80 6.95
N ARG A 69 -15.65 7.50 6.94
CA ARG A 69 -14.86 6.48 7.68
C ARG A 69 -13.40 6.45 7.22
N LEU A 70 -13.16 6.49 5.91
CA LEU A 70 -11.80 6.55 5.35
C LEU A 70 -11.03 7.77 5.86
N ARG A 71 -11.63 8.96 5.83
CA ARG A 71 -10.97 10.21 6.27
C ARG A 71 -10.74 10.24 7.77
N LYS A 72 -11.70 9.80 8.59
CA LYS A 72 -11.52 9.65 10.04
C LYS A 72 -10.35 8.70 10.34
N ALA A 73 -10.29 7.55 9.67
CA ALA A 73 -9.21 6.59 9.81
C ALA A 73 -7.84 7.21 9.47
N ARG A 74 -7.75 7.94 8.35
CA ARG A 74 -6.53 8.68 7.94
C ARG A 74 -6.10 9.68 9.01
N VAL A 75 -7.01 10.52 9.49
CA VAL A 75 -6.70 11.56 10.48
C VAL A 75 -6.26 10.93 11.80
N LEU A 76 -6.99 9.92 12.30
CA LEU A 76 -6.63 9.20 13.53
C LEU A 76 -5.26 8.53 13.41
N ARG A 77 -4.94 7.94 12.25
CA ARG A 77 -3.60 7.38 11.98
C ARG A 77 -2.52 8.46 12.03
N LEU A 78 -2.74 9.62 11.41
CA LEU A 78 -1.79 10.74 11.45
C LEU A 78 -1.60 11.30 12.87
N MET A 79 -2.62 11.20 13.73
CA MET A 79 -2.53 11.54 15.15
C MET A 79 -1.83 10.46 16.01
N GLY A 80 -1.42 9.34 15.42
CA GLY A 80 -0.85 8.19 16.15
C GLY A 80 -1.89 7.33 16.88
N ARG A 81 -3.19 7.64 16.76
CA ARG A 81 -4.31 6.90 17.36
C ARG A 81 -4.65 5.65 16.55
N SER A 82 -3.66 4.76 16.44
CA SER A 82 -3.74 3.55 15.60
C SER A 82 -4.86 2.60 16.00
N GLY A 83 -5.17 2.51 17.30
CA GLY A 83 -6.26 1.67 17.81
C GLY A 83 -7.64 2.13 17.34
N ASP A 84 -7.84 3.44 17.17
CA ASP A 84 -9.11 4.01 16.68
C ASP A 84 -9.19 4.00 15.15
N ALA A 85 -8.05 4.16 14.47
CA ALA A 85 -7.97 4.12 13.01
C ALA A 85 -8.21 2.72 12.43
N GLN A 86 -7.69 1.68 13.10
CA GLN A 86 -7.74 0.30 12.61
C GLN A 86 -9.18 -0.20 12.32
N PRO A 87 -10.16 -0.15 13.26
CA PRO A 87 -11.51 -0.65 12.99
C PRO A 87 -12.22 0.12 11.86
N LEU A 88 -11.89 1.40 11.68
CA LEU A 88 -12.43 2.18 10.56
C LEU A 88 -11.87 1.69 9.23
N TYR A 89 -10.58 1.40 9.11
CA TYR A 89 -10.02 0.80 7.90
C TYR A 89 -10.55 -0.63 7.65
N GLU A 90 -10.69 -1.45 8.68
CA GLU A 90 -11.30 -2.79 8.59
C GLU A 90 -12.73 -2.71 8.04
N SER A 91 -13.50 -1.70 8.46
CA SER A 91 -14.87 -1.46 7.97
C SER A 91 -14.96 -1.10 6.47
N LEU A 92 -13.84 -0.84 5.79
CA LEU A 92 -13.79 -0.52 4.37
C LEU A 92 -13.56 -1.76 3.48
N LEU A 93 -13.04 -2.86 4.02
CA LEU A 93 -12.61 -4.04 3.24
C LEU A 93 -13.75 -4.71 2.45
N GLY A 94 -15.00 -4.51 2.86
CA GLY A 94 -16.20 -4.99 2.16
C GLY A 94 -16.90 -3.93 1.30
N THR A 95 -16.24 -2.81 0.99
CA THR A 95 -16.85 -1.65 0.32
C THR A 95 -16.12 -1.31 -0.98
N CYS A 96 -16.56 -0.26 -1.69
CA CYS A 96 -15.83 0.23 -2.86
C CYS A 96 -14.44 0.79 -2.53
N LEU A 97 -14.20 1.16 -1.27
CA LEU A 97 -12.92 1.70 -0.79
C LEU A 97 -12.06 0.62 -0.12
N ALA A 98 -12.23 -0.64 -0.52
CA ALA A 98 -11.47 -1.76 0.03
C ALA A 98 -9.96 -1.58 -0.19
N ALA A 99 -9.55 -1.06 -1.36
CA ALA A 99 -8.14 -0.79 -1.67
C ALA A 99 -7.54 0.24 -0.69
N GLU A 100 -8.27 1.31 -0.36
CA GLU A 100 -7.87 2.30 0.62
C GLU A 100 -7.90 1.79 2.06
N GLY A 101 -8.82 0.86 2.36
CA GLY A 101 -8.83 0.11 3.62
C GLY A 101 -7.55 -0.70 3.80
N GLU A 102 -7.21 -1.51 2.80
CA GLU A 102 -5.97 -2.30 2.76
C GLU A 102 -4.73 -1.40 2.83
N LEU A 103 -4.70 -0.29 2.09
CA LEU A 103 -3.63 0.71 2.17
C LEU A 103 -3.44 1.23 3.61
N GLY A 104 -4.54 1.61 4.26
CA GLY A 104 -4.51 2.12 5.63
C GLY A 104 -4.00 1.10 6.65
N LEU A 105 -4.45 -0.16 6.55
CA LEU A 105 -3.97 -1.26 7.40
C LEU A 105 -2.49 -1.55 7.16
N GLY A 106 -2.05 -1.52 5.91
CA GLY A 106 -0.64 -1.63 5.55
C GLY A 106 0.21 -0.52 6.18
N GLN A 107 -0.26 0.73 6.12
CA GLN A 107 0.40 1.88 6.75
C GLN A 107 0.46 1.76 8.29
N LEU A 108 -0.60 1.25 8.93
CA LEU A 108 -0.62 1.00 10.37
C LEU A 108 0.37 -0.12 10.77
N ALA A 109 0.43 -1.20 10.00
CA ALA A 109 1.39 -2.29 10.23
C ALA A 109 2.84 -1.81 10.04
N ALA A 110 3.10 -1.03 8.99
CA ALA A 110 4.41 -0.44 8.74
C ALA A 110 4.86 0.49 9.87
N ALA A 111 3.94 1.31 10.43
CA ALA A 111 4.22 2.17 11.57
C ALA A 111 4.61 1.38 12.84
N LYS A 112 4.12 0.14 12.97
CA LYS A 112 4.51 -0.79 14.06
C LYS A 112 5.80 -1.58 13.75
N ASN A 113 6.47 -1.30 12.63
CA ASN A 113 7.58 -2.09 12.07
C ASN A 113 7.21 -3.55 11.72
N ASP A 114 5.93 -3.89 11.65
CA ASP A 114 5.46 -5.18 11.15
C ASP A 114 5.42 -5.13 9.62
N ASN A 115 6.60 -5.17 9.02
CA ASN A 115 6.73 -5.08 7.57
C ASN A 115 6.09 -6.28 6.86
N ALA A 116 5.96 -7.45 7.50
CA ALA A 116 5.38 -8.64 6.88
C ALA A 116 3.87 -8.48 6.67
N SER A 117 3.15 -8.06 7.72
CA SER A 117 1.73 -7.73 7.60
C SER A 117 1.51 -6.53 6.68
N ALA A 118 2.39 -5.51 6.75
CA ALA A 118 2.32 -4.35 5.88
C ALA A 118 2.39 -4.73 4.39
N ALA A 119 3.33 -5.61 4.01
CA ALA A 119 3.44 -6.09 2.64
C ALA A 119 2.17 -6.82 2.20
N THR A 120 1.63 -7.70 3.05
CA THR A 120 0.41 -8.48 2.74
C THR A 120 -0.80 -7.59 2.47
N HIS A 121 -0.97 -6.51 3.25
CA HIS A 121 -2.04 -5.54 3.04
C HIS A 121 -1.81 -4.68 1.79
N LEU A 122 -0.60 -4.17 1.59
CA LEU A 122 -0.28 -3.30 0.45
C LEU A 122 -0.28 -4.06 -0.89
N GLU A 123 0.11 -5.34 -0.91
CA GLU A 123 -0.03 -6.22 -2.08
C GLU A 123 -1.49 -6.36 -2.49
N ARG A 124 -2.41 -6.54 -1.53
CA ARG A 124 -3.86 -6.55 -1.80
C ARG A 124 -4.34 -5.19 -2.31
N ALA A 125 -3.90 -4.09 -1.72
CA ALA A 125 -4.24 -2.75 -2.17
C ALA A 125 -3.82 -2.52 -3.64
N VAL A 126 -2.58 -2.87 -4.00
CA VAL A 126 -2.06 -2.76 -5.38
C VAL A 126 -2.78 -3.71 -6.34
N GLN A 127 -3.17 -4.91 -5.91
CA GLN A 127 -3.99 -5.81 -6.74
C GLN A 127 -5.36 -5.21 -7.05
N MET A 128 -5.98 -4.51 -6.10
CA MET A 128 -7.28 -3.87 -6.28
C MET A 128 -7.21 -2.57 -7.09
N ALA A 129 -6.15 -1.78 -6.91
CA ALA A 129 -5.92 -0.50 -7.57
C ALA A 129 -4.51 -0.41 -8.18
N PRO A 130 -4.23 -1.15 -9.26
CA PRO A 130 -2.87 -1.29 -9.82
C PRO A 130 -2.32 -0.01 -10.46
N THR A 131 -3.12 1.03 -10.63
CA THR A 131 -2.70 2.31 -11.20
C THR A 131 -2.65 3.44 -10.16
N ASP A 132 -2.83 3.14 -8.87
CA ASP A 132 -2.64 4.13 -7.80
C ASP A 132 -1.14 4.22 -7.46
N ASP A 133 -0.53 5.36 -7.78
CA ASP A 133 0.89 5.60 -7.57
C ASP A 133 1.29 5.62 -6.08
N ARG A 134 0.37 6.00 -5.19
CA ARG A 134 0.62 6.07 -3.75
C ARG A 134 0.70 4.68 -3.14
N MET A 135 -0.21 3.79 -3.54
CA MET A 135 -0.22 2.39 -3.07
C MET A 135 1.06 1.66 -3.49
N ARG A 136 1.49 1.86 -4.74
CA ARG A 136 2.76 1.32 -5.24
C ARG A 136 3.96 1.89 -4.50
N ASN A 137 4.01 3.21 -4.30
CA ASN A 137 5.05 3.84 -3.51
C ASN A 137 5.14 3.24 -2.09
N ASP A 138 4.01 3.07 -1.41
CA ASP A 138 3.98 2.52 -0.05
C ASP A 138 4.42 1.05 -0.02
N LEU A 139 4.00 0.25 -1.02
CA LEU A 139 4.48 -1.13 -1.17
C LEU A 139 6.00 -1.18 -1.39
N GLY A 140 6.53 -0.33 -2.26
CA GLY A 140 7.97 -0.21 -2.50
C GLY A 140 8.74 0.19 -1.23
N VAL A 141 8.18 1.09 -0.41
CA VAL A 141 8.74 1.46 0.90
C VAL A 141 8.85 0.24 1.81
N VAL A 142 7.80 -0.58 1.89
CA VAL A 142 7.79 -1.78 2.73
C VAL A 142 8.77 -2.84 2.21
N TYR A 143 8.82 -3.07 0.90
CA TYR A 143 9.83 -3.96 0.30
C TYR A 143 11.26 -3.50 0.57
N LEU A 144 11.53 -2.19 0.50
CA LEU A 144 12.84 -1.66 0.84
C LEU A 144 13.19 -1.89 2.33
N ASN A 145 12.22 -1.72 3.24
CA ASN A 145 12.42 -2.02 4.66
C ASN A 145 12.67 -3.52 4.89
N GLN A 146 12.09 -4.39 4.07
CA GLN A 146 12.36 -5.84 4.05
C GLN A 146 13.64 -6.22 3.29
N HIS A 147 14.37 -5.25 2.72
CA HIS A 147 15.58 -5.47 1.92
C HIS A 147 15.33 -6.24 0.62
N ARG A 148 14.07 -6.26 0.16
CA ARG A 148 13.63 -6.81 -1.13
C ARG A 148 13.85 -5.78 -2.24
N ILE A 149 15.12 -5.58 -2.57
CA ILE A 149 15.57 -4.46 -3.43
C ILE A 149 15.00 -4.50 -4.86
N PRO A 150 14.96 -5.66 -5.56
CA PRO A 150 14.37 -5.73 -6.89
C PRO A 150 12.89 -5.33 -6.91
N GLU A 151 12.11 -5.82 -5.94
CA GLU A 151 10.68 -5.54 -5.85
C GLU A 151 10.42 -4.07 -5.47
N ALA A 152 11.19 -3.52 -4.51
CA ALA A 152 11.10 -2.12 -4.15
C ALA A 152 11.35 -1.19 -5.36
N ARG A 153 12.38 -1.50 -6.15
CA ARG A 153 12.69 -0.74 -7.38
C ARG A 153 11.54 -0.78 -8.37
N PHE A 154 10.98 -1.97 -8.61
CA PHE A 154 9.87 -2.13 -9.55
C PHE A 154 8.68 -1.24 -9.16
N GLU A 155 8.30 -1.25 -7.88
CA GLU A 155 7.17 -0.46 -7.41
C GLU A 155 7.44 1.04 -7.46
N PHE A 156 8.63 1.51 -7.09
CA PHE A 156 8.97 2.94 -7.20
C PHE A 156 9.01 3.43 -8.65
N MET A 157 9.59 2.65 -9.57
CA MET A 157 9.61 3.00 -10.98
C MET A 157 8.19 3.08 -11.55
N THR A 158 7.36 2.09 -11.24
CA THR A 158 5.96 2.08 -11.70
C THR A 158 5.18 3.27 -11.13
N ALA A 159 5.35 3.61 -9.85
CA ALA A 159 4.71 4.79 -9.24
C ALA A 159 5.13 6.10 -9.94
N MET A 160 6.41 6.26 -10.26
CA MET A 160 6.91 7.43 -10.98
C MET A 160 6.39 7.53 -12.42
N GLU A 161 6.22 6.40 -13.11
CA GLU A 161 5.68 6.36 -14.48
C GLU A 161 4.17 6.62 -14.51
N LEU A 162 3.41 6.15 -13.50
CA LEU A 162 1.98 6.44 -13.37
C LEU A 162 1.73 7.92 -13.08
N LYS A 163 2.56 8.54 -12.22
CA LYS A 163 2.43 9.95 -11.87
C LYS A 163 3.79 10.61 -11.74
N GLN A 164 4.22 11.22 -12.83
CA GLN A 164 5.52 11.90 -12.90
C GLN A 164 5.70 13.03 -11.87
N ALA A 165 4.60 13.65 -11.42
CA ALA A 165 4.62 14.68 -10.38
C ALA A 165 4.69 14.12 -8.92
N ASN A 166 4.70 12.80 -8.73
CA ASN A 166 4.85 12.21 -7.40
C ASN A 166 6.32 12.25 -6.94
N THR A 167 6.69 13.34 -6.28
CA THR A 167 8.03 13.55 -5.72
C THR A 167 8.40 12.56 -4.61
N LEU A 168 7.42 11.93 -3.95
CA LEU A 168 7.67 10.93 -2.91
C LEU A 168 8.24 9.63 -3.48
N ALA A 169 7.72 9.14 -4.61
CA ALA A 169 8.25 7.94 -5.27
C ALA A 169 9.69 8.18 -5.75
N ALA A 170 9.96 9.35 -6.34
CA ALA A 170 11.31 9.73 -6.73
C ALA A 170 12.26 9.82 -5.52
N LEU A 171 11.83 10.42 -4.41
CA LEU A 171 12.60 10.50 -3.17
C LEU A 171 12.94 9.11 -2.60
N ASN A 172 11.97 8.19 -2.60
CA ASN A 172 12.17 6.82 -2.14
C ASN A 172 13.11 6.04 -3.08
N MET A 173 13.02 6.27 -4.39
CA MET A 173 13.97 5.71 -5.36
C MET A 173 15.39 6.27 -5.18
N VAL A 174 15.55 7.56 -4.89
CA VAL A 174 16.85 8.16 -4.53
C VAL A 174 17.42 7.51 -3.28
N THR A 175 16.59 7.26 -2.26
CA THR A 175 17.00 6.53 -1.04
C THR A 175 17.53 5.14 -1.40
N LEU A 176 16.83 4.39 -2.27
CA LEU A 176 17.25 3.07 -2.73
C LEU A 176 18.58 3.13 -3.48
N LEU A 177 18.77 4.11 -4.36
CA LEU A 177 20.02 4.29 -5.12
C LEU A 177 21.20 4.61 -4.21
N ILE A 178 21.01 5.46 -3.20
CA ILE A 178 22.04 5.77 -2.18
C ILE A 178 22.33 4.55 -1.31
N TYR A 179 21.30 3.77 -0.96
CA TYR A 179 21.47 2.52 -0.22
C TYR A 179 22.38 1.54 -0.96
N GLN A 180 22.35 1.54 -2.29
CA GLN A 180 23.23 0.73 -3.17
C GLN A 180 24.53 1.42 -3.57
N ASP A 181 24.86 2.57 -2.98
CA ASP A 181 26.02 3.40 -3.34
C ASP A 181 26.05 3.84 -4.81
N ASN A 182 24.90 3.84 -5.50
CA ASN A 182 24.76 4.37 -6.85
C ASN A 182 24.49 5.87 -6.83
N TRP A 183 25.51 6.62 -6.40
CA TRP A 183 25.46 8.08 -6.26
C TRP A 183 25.23 8.82 -7.57
N LYS A 184 25.73 8.28 -8.69
CA LYS A 184 25.55 8.88 -10.01
C LYS A 184 24.08 8.90 -10.41
N SER A 185 23.42 7.74 -10.42
CA SER A 185 21.99 7.68 -10.77
C SER A 185 21.12 8.41 -9.75
N ALA A 186 21.50 8.43 -8.46
CA ALA A 186 20.81 9.20 -7.45
C ALA A 186 20.84 10.71 -7.77
N ALA A 187 22.00 11.27 -8.10
CA ALA A 187 22.15 12.68 -8.45
C ALA A 187 21.36 13.04 -9.72
N GLU A 188 21.41 12.20 -10.77
CA GLU A 188 20.62 12.40 -11.99
C GLU A 188 19.11 12.44 -11.69
N LEU A 189 18.63 11.56 -10.82
CA LEU A 189 17.23 11.52 -10.43
C LEU A 189 16.83 12.71 -9.55
N VAL A 190 17.69 13.15 -8.63
CA VAL A 190 17.48 14.37 -7.83
C VAL A 190 17.23 15.57 -8.74
N THR A 191 18.06 15.76 -9.77
CA THR A 191 17.90 16.85 -10.74
C THR A 191 16.62 16.69 -11.55
N ARG A 192 16.33 15.48 -12.05
CA ARG A 192 15.15 15.24 -12.91
C ARG A 192 13.83 15.42 -12.17
N ALA A 193 13.78 15.04 -10.90
CA ALA A 193 12.59 15.12 -10.06
C ALA A 193 12.50 16.41 -9.24
N ASP A 194 13.40 17.38 -9.49
CA ASP A 194 13.47 18.68 -8.80
C ASP A 194 13.42 18.56 -7.27
N LEU A 195 14.18 17.60 -6.72
CA LEU A 195 14.19 17.36 -5.28
C LEU A 195 14.99 18.44 -4.55
N SER A 196 14.38 19.02 -3.53
CA SER A 196 15.01 20.03 -2.69
C SER A 196 16.20 19.46 -1.89
N PRO A 197 17.17 20.29 -1.47
CA PRO A 197 18.27 19.85 -0.62
C PRO A 197 17.81 19.14 0.67
N LYS A 198 16.69 19.58 1.26
CA LYS A 198 16.09 18.94 2.44
C LYS A 198 15.68 17.50 2.15
N GLN A 199 15.06 17.25 1.01
CA GLN A 199 14.67 15.90 0.57
C GLN A 199 15.90 15.02 0.31
N VAL A 200 16.97 15.58 -0.26
CA VAL A 200 18.23 14.83 -0.46
C VAL A 200 18.82 14.38 0.88
N VAL A 201 18.86 15.27 1.89
CA VAL A 201 19.33 14.94 3.24
C VAL A 201 18.45 13.86 3.88
N GLU A 202 17.13 13.94 3.71
CA GLU A 202 16.19 12.91 4.18
C GLU A 202 16.49 11.53 3.54
N ALA A 203 16.71 11.50 2.22
CA ALA A 203 17.04 10.28 1.50
C ALA A 203 18.34 9.64 1.99
N GLN A 204 19.38 10.45 2.17
CA GLN A 204 20.67 10.01 2.71
C GLN A 204 20.52 9.44 4.12
N THR A 205 19.85 10.17 5.00
CA THR A 205 19.61 9.75 6.39
C THR A 205 18.89 8.40 6.43
N ARG A 206 17.87 8.23 5.59
CA ARG A 206 17.12 6.97 5.52
C ARG A 206 17.99 5.83 4.97
N ALA A 207 18.76 6.08 3.91
CA ALA A 207 19.65 5.08 3.34
C ALA A 207 20.70 4.58 4.35
N GLU A 208 21.28 5.48 5.14
CA GLU A 208 22.24 5.11 6.19
C GLU A 208 21.58 4.28 7.30
N LYS A 209 20.34 4.62 7.71
CA LYS A 209 19.57 3.80 8.66
C LYS A 209 19.30 2.40 8.11
N LEU A 210 18.99 2.27 6.82
CA LEU A 210 18.79 0.98 6.15
C LEU A 210 20.11 0.18 6.11
N LYS A 211 21.24 0.80 5.75
CA LYS A 211 22.57 0.16 5.77
C LYS A 211 22.94 -0.34 7.18
N ALA A 212 22.70 0.49 8.20
CA ALA A 212 22.95 0.11 9.59
C ALA A 212 22.07 -1.07 10.04
N SER A 213 20.80 -1.09 9.63
CA SER A 213 19.87 -2.18 9.94
C SER A 213 20.28 -3.48 9.25
N ALA A 214 20.67 -3.41 7.97
CA ALA A 214 21.16 -4.56 7.20
C ALA A 214 22.40 -5.20 7.85
N LYS A 215 23.37 -4.39 8.28
CA LYS A 215 24.56 -4.87 8.99
C LYS A 215 24.21 -5.62 10.28
N LYS A 216 23.21 -5.14 11.03
CA LYS A 216 22.74 -5.81 12.26
C LYS A 216 22.09 -7.16 11.97
N VAL A 217 21.29 -7.26 10.91
CA VAL A 217 20.66 -8.53 10.49
C VAL A 217 21.73 -9.56 10.11
N VAL A 218 22.71 -9.17 9.29
CA VAL A 218 23.81 -10.05 8.88
C VAL A 218 24.64 -10.51 10.09
N ALA A 219 24.95 -9.61 11.03
CA ALA A 219 25.68 -9.96 12.25
C ALA A 219 24.87 -10.93 13.14
N ALA A 220 23.56 -10.71 13.29
CA ALA A 220 22.70 -11.57 14.09
C ALA A 220 22.55 -12.98 13.50
N ASP A 221 22.44 -13.10 12.17
CA ASP A 221 22.37 -14.39 11.48
C ASP A 221 23.72 -15.13 11.50
N GLY A 222 24.83 -14.39 11.44
CA GLY A 222 26.19 -14.95 11.62
C GLY A 222 26.38 -15.55 13.02
N ASN A 223 25.97 -14.82 14.07
CA ASN A 223 26.02 -15.32 15.44
C ASN A 223 25.12 -16.54 15.67
N ARG A 224 23.88 -16.52 15.14
CA ARG A 224 22.96 -17.66 15.26
C ARG A 224 23.53 -18.94 14.62
N LYS A 225 24.21 -18.82 13.47
CA LYS A 225 24.85 -19.96 12.81
C LYS A 225 26.05 -20.51 13.60
N ALA A 226 26.82 -19.64 14.27
CA ALA A 226 27.95 -20.06 15.11
C ALA A 226 27.46 -20.78 16.39
N GLU A 227 26.42 -20.28 17.04
CA GLU A 227 25.84 -20.89 18.25
C GLU A 227 25.23 -22.28 17.98
N VAL A 228 24.56 -22.46 16.84
CA VAL A 228 24.04 -23.78 16.42
C VAL A 228 25.18 -24.77 16.10
N ALA A 229 26.31 -24.29 15.57
CA ALA A 229 27.47 -25.13 15.30
C ALA A 229 28.19 -25.58 16.59
N ASP A 230 28.31 -24.70 17.60
CA ASP A 230 28.88 -25.04 18.91
C ASP A 230 27.97 -25.96 19.75
N ALA A 231 26.64 -25.79 19.64
CA ALA A 231 25.68 -26.71 20.27
C ALA A 231 25.73 -28.13 19.66
N SER A 232 26.01 -28.23 18.36
CA SER A 232 26.08 -29.52 17.65
C SER A 232 27.39 -30.28 17.92
N THR A 233 28.50 -29.57 18.13
CA THR A 233 29.81 -30.18 18.45
C THR A 233 29.93 -30.60 19.91
N SER A 234 29.25 -29.91 20.83
CA SER A 234 29.20 -30.28 22.26
C SER A 234 28.29 -31.47 22.58
N ALA A 235 27.28 -31.76 21.75
CA ALA A 235 26.40 -32.92 21.90
C ALA A 235 26.98 -34.24 21.33
N SER A 236 28.17 -34.20 20.72
CA SER A 236 28.83 -35.36 20.09
C SER A 236 30.03 -35.90 20.89
N LYS A 237 30.21 -35.46 22.14
CA LYS A 237 31.18 -35.98 23.12
C LYS A 237 30.45 -36.59 24.30
#